data_AF-A0A8T0DII8-F1
#
_entry.id   AF-A0A8T0DII8-F1
#
_cell.length_a   1.000
_cell.length_b   1.000
_cell.length_c   1.000
_cell.angle_alpha   90.00
_cell.angle_beta   90.00
_cell.angle_gamma   90.00
#
_symmetry.space_group_name_H-M   'P 1'
#
loop_
_entity.id
_entity.type
_entity.pdbx_description
1 polymer ?
#
loop_
_entity_poly.entity_id
_entity_poly.type
_entity_poly.pdbx_seq_one_letter_code
_entity_poly.pdbx_strand_id
1 'polypeptide(L)'
;MFRSLIAVERGFNRLLFIPAFPQPAVRDRVTDFMRRLKSLGSEVIWYDSVSWNGNLCYQNCLTEANKPFLNLGLDGLFTNYNWTRNLLRRCQSEAEDTVTSSRIFVGVDCFGRGCPGGGGLSTNIALKLILDAMLERPDRPLSVALFAPGWPFENCDLSPANGNQLYAHQLVADLDEKFWSPLAPLLSRIRGASQGFRALFRPIIPYLPTCTPSDISHPSMDLIFSTDCCTGQGPIGMLDSFGSNMSRQHLIPSCFQFSEDLDGNQEITNSLKTFTSHLSVTQFACPHLKNGAGTCLLIRSLASSPRNFLIELFSFGPGVWIARSTLVTISIGSKQCKDANLLSWVNALSHKLVPFALFIDWADCGSDPERIDLHRYPKRQKFTCNKVTLDSCQPTTWVTLHFALNDGNSSIRNDKIELYRFGLVWHFAIGKCTGDSFLLSSIRLFDSKPEDG
;
A
#
# COMPACT_ATOMS: atom_id res chain seq x y z
N MET A 1 25.87 2.52 -24.45
CA MET A 1 26.03 2.77 -23.00
C MET A 1 25.11 1.79 -22.28
N PHE A 2 25.66 0.73 -21.69
CA PHE A 2 24.88 -0.24 -20.90
C PHE A 2 24.43 0.46 -19.61
N ARG A 3 23.13 0.65 -19.40
CA ARG A 3 22.59 0.93 -18.06
C ARG A 3 22.09 -0.38 -17.49
N SER A 4 22.99 -1.10 -16.80
CA SER A 4 22.58 -2.16 -15.89
C SER A 4 22.55 -1.56 -14.48
N LEU A 5 21.45 -1.74 -13.76
CA LEU A 5 21.49 -1.62 -12.30
C LEU A 5 22.38 -2.78 -11.81
N ILE A 6 23.31 -2.58 -10.88
CA ILE A 6 24.14 -3.67 -10.30
C ILE A 6 23.62 -3.91 -8.88
N ALA A 7 23.30 -5.16 -8.56
CA ALA A 7 22.42 -5.53 -7.45
C ALA A 7 23.11 -6.19 -6.23
N VAL A 8 24.36 -6.65 -6.34
CA VAL A 8 24.89 -7.60 -5.33
C VAL A 8 25.41 -6.94 -4.04
N GLU A 9 25.89 -5.70 -4.05
CA GLU A 9 26.45 -5.07 -2.82
C GLU A 9 25.45 -4.30 -1.95
N ARG A 10 24.19 -4.11 -2.40
CA ARG A 10 23.22 -3.23 -1.73
C ARG A 10 21.91 -3.91 -1.31
N GLY A 11 21.85 -5.24 -1.30
CA GLY A 11 20.66 -5.99 -0.87
C GLY A 11 19.45 -5.88 -1.81
N PHE A 12 19.67 -5.53 -3.09
CA PHE A 12 18.62 -5.55 -4.10
C PHE A 12 18.62 -6.89 -4.83
N ASN A 13 17.45 -7.51 -5.04
CA ASN A 13 17.35 -8.85 -5.64
C ASN A 13 16.89 -8.85 -7.11
N ARG A 14 16.65 -7.68 -7.72
CA ARG A 14 16.02 -7.55 -9.04
C ARG A 14 16.85 -6.71 -10.02
N LEU A 15 16.94 -7.17 -11.26
CA LEU A 15 17.69 -6.53 -12.34
C LEU A 15 16.79 -6.33 -13.58
N LEU A 16 16.68 -5.07 -14.04
CA LEU A 16 16.04 -4.71 -15.31
C LEU A 16 17.11 -4.40 -16.36
N PHE A 17 17.06 -5.09 -17.50
CA PHE A 17 18.00 -4.87 -18.61
C PHE A 17 17.37 -4.03 -19.71
N ILE A 18 18.03 -2.93 -20.10
CA ILE A 18 17.66 -2.09 -21.26
C ILE A 18 18.84 -2.08 -22.25
N PRO A 19 18.94 -3.07 -23.14
CA PRO A 19 20.08 -3.17 -24.05
C PRO A 19 19.90 -2.50 -25.42
N ALA A 20 21.01 -2.44 -26.15
CA ALA A 20 21.08 -2.27 -27.61
C ALA A 20 22.31 -3.05 -28.11
N PHE A 21 22.14 -4.05 -28.98
CA PHE A 21 23.23 -4.98 -29.34
C PHE A 21 23.40 -5.15 -30.85
N PRO A 22 24.32 -4.45 -31.51
CA PRO A 22 24.44 -4.52 -32.97
C PRO A 22 24.94 -5.88 -33.52
N GLN A 23 25.31 -6.87 -32.70
CA GLN A 23 25.97 -8.12 -33.17
C GLN A 23 25.59 -9.38 -32.36
N PRO A 24 25.48 -10.58 -33.01
CA PRO A 24 25.14 -11.85 -32.35
C PRO A 24 26.04 -12.24 -31.17
N ALA A 25 27.36 -12.01 -31.28
CA ALA A 25 28.30 -12.32 -30.20
C ALA A 25 28.02 -11.54 -28.91
N VAL A 26 27.43 -10.34 -29.02
CA VAL A 26 27.04 -9.54 -27.85
C VAL A 26 25.79 -10.13 -27.21
N ARG A 27 24.82 -10.57 -28.02
CA ARG A 27 23.62 -11.26 -27.53
C ARG A 27 24.01 -12.48 -26.72
N ASP A 28 24.88 -13.34 -27.23
CA ASP A 28 25.25 -14.59 -26.57
C ASP A 28 25.87 -14.33 -25.19
N ARG A 29 26.83 -13.38 -25.11
CA ARG A 29 27.42 -12.94 -23.83
C ARG A 29 26.38 -12.43 -22.85
N VAL A 30 25.38 -11.68 -23.33
CA VAL A 30 24.32 -11.13 -22.49
C VAL A 30 23.38 -12.23 -22.01
N THR A 31 23.06 -13.21 -22.86
CA THR A 31 22.26 -14.37 -22.44
C THR A 31 22.98 -15.21 -21.40
N ASP A 32 24.29 -15.40 -21.53
CA ASP A 32 25.10 -16.11 -20.53
C ASP A 32 25.18 -15.35 -19.21
N PHE A 33 25.32 -14.03 -19.27
CA PHE A 33 25.26 -13.17 -18.09
C PHE A 33 23.92 -13.29 -17.36
N MET A 34 22.79 -13.25 -18.10
CA MET A 34 21.46 -13.40 -17.51
C MET A 34 21.27 -14.78 -16.87
N ARG A 35 21.70 -15.86 -17.54
CA ARG A 35 21.67 -17.21 -16.94
C ARG A 35 22.51 -17.29 -15.67
N ARG A 36 23.68 -16.64 -15.64
CA ARG A 36 24.52 -16.60 -14.44
C ARG A 36 23.82 -15.88 -13.30
N LEU A 37 23.19 -14.74 -13.54
CA LEU A 37 22.40 -14.02 -12.53
C LEU A 37 21.25 -14.89 -11.98
N LYS A 38 20.51 -15.57 -12.86
CA LYS A 38 19.46 -16.51 -12.46
C LYS A 38 20.02 -17.66 -11.60
N SER A 39 21.17 -18.24 -11.98
CA SER A 39 21.81 -19.31 -11.21
C SER A 39 22.27 -18.88 -9.80
N LEU A 40 22.46 -17.58 -9.59
CA LEU A 40 22.80 -16.98 -8.30
C LEU A 40 21.56 -16.54 -7.50
N GLY A 41 20.35 -16.87 -7.97
CA GLY A 41 19.09 -16.55 -7.28
C GLY A 41 18.54 -15.15 -7.53
N SER A 42 19.10 -14.38 -8.49
CA SER A 42 18.55 -13.07 -8.85
C SER A 42 17.23 -13.19 -9.60
N GLU A 43 16.37 -12.19 -9.44
CA GLU A 43 15.27 -11.96 -10.38
C GLU A 43 15.74 -11.09 -11.55
N VAL A 44 15.43 -11.51 -12.77
CA VAL A 44 15.85 -10.88 -14.02
C VAL A 44 14.63 -10.61 -14.88
N ILE A 45 14.40 -9.34 -15.22
CA ILE A 45 13.33 -8.90 -16.11
C ILE A 45 13.97 -8.30 -17.36
N TRP A 46 13.51 -8.76 -18.53
CA TRP A 46 13.96 -8.23 -19.82
C TRP A 46 13.07 -7.08 -20.29
N TYR A 47 13.65 -5.95 -20.68
CA TYR A 47 12.90 -4.88 -21.33
C TYR A 47 12.82 -5.12 -22.83
N ASP A 48 11.60 -5.18 -23.38
CA ASP A 48 11.33 -5.22 -24.81
C ASP A 48 11.92 -3.98 -25.47
N SER A 49 13.09 -4.17 -26.08
CA SER A 49 13.89 -3.12 -26.72
C SER A 49 14.65 -3.71 -27.88
N VAL A 50 15.42 -4.76 -27.62
CA VAL A 50 16.20 -5.46 -28.63
C VAL A 50 15.52 -6.77 -29.01
N SER A 51 15.44 -7.05 -30.31
CA SER A 51 15.02 -8.36 -30.80
C SER A 51 16.12 -9.40 -30.65
N TRP A 52 15.78 -10.67 -30.84
CA TRP A 52 16.71 -11.80 -30.82
C TRP A 52 17.84 -11.69 -31.86
N ASN A 53 17.61 -10.89 -32.91
CA ASN A 53 18.62 -10.61 -33.94
C ASN A 53 19.59 -9.48 -33.53
N GLY A 54 19.40 -8.85 -32.37
CA GLY A 54 20.23 -7.75 -31.88
C GLY A 54 19.74 -6.35 -32.29
N ASN A 55 18.69 -6.24 -33.10
CA ASN A 55 18.20 -4.95 -33.56
C ASN A 55 17.37 -4.26 -32.48
N LEU A 56 17.60 -2.96 -32.26
CA LEU A 56 16.73 -2.12 -31.44
C LEU A 56 15.37 -1.97 -32.15
N CYS A 57 14.39 -2.75 -31.70
CA CYS A 57 13.07 -2.86 -32.29
C CYS A 57 12.03 -3.24 -31.21
N TYR A 58 11.38 -2.23 -30.65
CA TYR A 58 10.30 -2.38 -29.68
C TYR A 58 9.13 -3.12 -30.29
N GLN A 59 8.75 -4.27 -29.72
CA GLN A 59 7.62 -5.06 -30.20
C GLN A 59 6.30 -4.59 -29.58
N ASN A 60 6.36 -3.91 -28.43
CA ASN A 60 5.24 -3.48 -27.58
C ASN A 60 4.34 -4.64 -27.11
N CYS A 61 4.86 -5.87 -27.17
CA CYS A 61 4.14 -7.13 -27.02
C CYS A 61 5.16 -8.29 -26.93
N LEU A 62 4.77 -9.43 -26.37
CA LEU A 62 5.49 -10.69 -26.57
C LEU A 62 5.32 -11.13 -28.04
N THR A 63 6.43 -11.42 -28.72
CA THR A 63 6.45 -11.94 -30.09
C THR A 63 7.61 -12.92 -30.24
N GLU A 64 7.65 -13.68 -31.34
CA GLU A 64 8.80 -14.53 -31.67
C GLU A 64 10.15 -13.80 -31.67
N ALA A 65 10.15 -12.47 -31.87
CA ALA A 65 11.37 -11.68 -31.86
C ALA A 65 11.94 -11.44 -30.45
N ASN A 66 11.15 -11.55 -29.37
CA ASN A 66 11.62 -11.33 -27.99
C ASN A 66 11.31 -12.50 -27.03
N LYS A 67 10.44 -13.43 -27.41
CA LYS A 67 10.12 -14.67 -26.69
C LYS A 67 11.34 -15.53 -26.34
N PRO A 68 12.38 -15.65 -27.19
CA PRO A 68 13.60 -16.37 -26.81
C PRO A 68 14.26 -15.85 -25.53
N PHE A 69 14.16 -14.55 -25.20
CA PHE A 69 14.67 -14.02 -23.95
C PHE A 69 13.87 -14.52 -22.75
N LEU A 70 12.53 -14.52 -22.85
CA LEU A 70 11.66 -15.05 -21.81
C LEU A 70 11.90 -16.55 -21.55
N ASN A 71 12.22 -17.30 -22.61
CA ASN A 71 12.54 -18.73 -22.58
C ASN A 71 13.89 -19.05 -21.92
N LEU A 72 14.73 -18.06 -21.59
CA LEU A 72 15.97 -18.26 -20.81
C LEU A 72 15.71 -18.53 -19.32
N GLY A 73 14.44 -18.63 -18.90
CA GLY A 73 14.07 -18.79 -17.50
C GLY A 73 14.10 -17.46 -16.71
N LEU A 74 13.86 -16.33 -17.39
CA LEU A 74 13.80 -15.01 -16.75
C LEU A 74 12.51 -14.83 -15.93
N ASP A 75 12.43 -13.87 -15.03
CA ASP A 75 11.24 -13.67 -14.19
C ASP A 75 10.17 -12.83 -14.89
N GLY A 76 10.54 -12.12 -15.97
CA GLY A 76 9.56 -11.42 -16.76
C GLY A 76 10.05 -10.77 -18.04
N LEU A 77 9.07 -10.37 -18.85
CA LEU A 77 9.23 -9.49 -20.01
C LEU A 77 8.46 -8.19 -19.72
N PHE A 78 9.17 -7.07 -19.63
CA PHE A 78 8.58 -5.73 -19.57
C PHE A 78 8.43 -5.22 -21.00
N THR A 79 7.20 -5.15 -21.52
CA THR A 79 6.92 -4.64 -22.86
C THR A 79 7.15 -3.13 -22.96
N ASN A 80 7.54 -2.63 -24.14
CA ASN A 80 7.47 -1.19 -24.38
C ASN A 80 6.01 -0.70 -24.30
N TYR A 81 5.84 0.60 -24.04
CA TYR A 81 4.56 1.21 -23.65
C TYR A 81 3.68 1.70 -24.82
N ASN A 82 4.11 1.56 -26.08
CA ASN A 82 3.35 1.96 -27.27
C ASN A 82 2.46 0.81 -27.81
N TRP A 83 1.70 0.17 -26.92
CA TRP A 83 0.84 -0.96 -27.27
C TRP A 83 -0.58 -0.51 -27.67
N THR A 84 -1.32 -1.42 -28.30
CA THR A 84 -2.74 -1.27 -28.64
C THR A 84 -3.52 -2.45 -28.08
N ARG A 85 -4.86 -2.38 -28.02
CA ARG A 85 -5.69 -3.53 -27.59
C ARG A 85 -5.44 -4.79 -28.44
N ASN A 86 -5.18 -4.64 -29.74
CA ASN A 86 -4.84 -5.77 -30.60
C ASN A 86 -3.48 -6.39 -30.22
N LEU A 87 -2.50 -5.57 -29.85
CA LEU A 87 -1.21 -6.07 -29.35
C LEU A 87 -1.33 -6.76 -28.00
N LEU A 88 -2.18 -6.27 -27.09
CA LEU A 88 -2.46 -6.98 -25.83
C LEU A 88 -3.03 -8.38 -26.08
N ARG A 89 -4.02 -8.51 -26.97
CA ARG A 89 -4.61 -9.82 -27.34
C ARG A 89 -3.61 -10.74 -28.02
N ARG A 90 -2.76 -10.18 -28.89
CA ARG A 90 -1.65 -10.93 -29.49
C ARG A 90 -0.72 -11.44 -28.39
N CYS A 91 -0.32 -10.59 -27.46
CA CYS A 91 0.56 -10.93 -26.34
C CYS A 91 0.07 -12.16 -25.56
N GLN A 92 -1.22 -12.15 -25.21
CA GLN A 92 -1.89 -13.24 -24.51
C GLN A 92 -1.94 -14.54 -25.34
N SER A 93 -2.03 -14.42 -26.66
CA SER A 93 -2.05 -15.57 -27.57
C SER A 93 -0.66 -16.20 -27.74
N GLU A 94 0.39 -15.37 -27.76
CA GLU A 94 1.80 -15.80 -27.93
C GLU A 94 2.39 -16.45 -26.67
N ALA A 95 1.81 -16.14 -25.50
CA ALA A 95 2.28 -16.63 -24.20
C ALA A 95 2.01 -18.12 -23.96
N GLU A 96 1.21 -18.79 -24.80
CA GLU A 96 0.85 -20.22 -24.77
C GLU A 96 0.14 -20.74 -23.51
N ASP A 97 0.47 -20.27 -22.31
CA ASP A 97 -0.05 -20.70 -21.01
C ASP A 97 -0.21 -19.52 -20.02
N THR A 98 -0.89 -19.78 -18.90
CA THR A 98 -1.18 -18.78 -17.85
C THR A 98 0.07 -18.28 -17.13
N VAL A 99 1.04 -19.17 -16.86
CA VAL A 99 2.27 -18.86 -16.10
C VAL A 99 3.14 -17.91 -16.93
N THR A 100 3.39 -18.26 -18.19
CA THR A 100 4.15 -17.42 -19.13
C THR A 100 3.45 -16.09 -19.35
N SER A 101 2.12 -16.08 -19.51
CA SER A 101 1.34 -14.85 -19.68
C SER A 101 1.47 -13.90 -18.47
N SER A 102 1.43 -14.43 -17.25
CA SER A 102 1.56 -13.64 -16.02
C SER A 102 2.95 -12.98 -15.85
N ARG A 103 3.98 -13.53 -16.50
CA ARG A 103 5.36 -12.99 -16.52
C ARG A 103 5.52 -11.83 -17.51
N ILE A 104 4.48 -11.46 -18.25
CA ILE A 104 4.49 -10.33 -19.18
C ILE A 104 3.98 -9.09 -18.46
N PHE A 105 4.88 -8.14 -18.21
CA PHE A 105 4.58 -6.85 -17.61
C PHE A 105 4.34 -5.81 -18.71
N VAL A 106 3.07 -5.50 -18.97
CA VAL A 106 2.68 -4.48 -19.94
C VAL A 106 3.13 -3.12 -19.44
N GLY A 107 3.95 -2.44 -20.23
CA GLY A 107 4.49 -1.12 -19.90
C GLY A 107 3.45 -0.01 -19.93
N VAL A 108 3.44 0.82 -18.89
CA VAL A 108 2.59 2.02 -18.80
C VAL A 108 3.47 3.24 -18.51
N ASP A 109 3.68 4.11 -19.49
CA ASP A 109 4.46 5.34 -19.30
C ASP A 109 3.63 6.42 -18.62
N CYS A 110 3.95 6.72 -17.36
CA CYS A 110 3.28 7.75 -16.59
C CYS A 110 3.58 9.17 -17.10
N PHE A 111 4.55 9.37 -17.99
CA PHE A 111 4.75 10.63 -18.72
C PHE A 111 4.04 10.66 -20.09
N GLY A 112 3.47 9.54 -20.54
CA GLY A 112 2.55 9.53 -21.67
C GLY A 112 3.16 9.53 -23.08
N ARG A 113 4.44 9.18 -23.26
CA ARG A 113 5.11 9.22 -24.58
C ARG A 113 4.63 8.09 -25.49
N GLY A 114 3.46 8.24 -26.10
CA GLY A 114 2.84 7.22 -26.96
C GLY A 114 2.08 6.12 -26.20
N CYS A 115 2.03 6.22 -24.87
CA CYS A 115 1.23 5.32 -24.04
C CYS A 115 -0.26 5.69 -24.13
N PRO A 116 -1.17 4.69 -24.26
CA PRO A 116 -2.61 4.94 -24.20
C PRO A 116 -3.01 5.76 -22.97
N GLY A 117 -3.87 6.77 -23.17
CA GLY A 117 -4.28 7.70 -22.10
C GLY A 117 -3.35 8.89 -21.88
N GLY A 118 -2.13 8.91 -22.43
CA GLY A 118 -1.24 10.08 -22.38
C GLY A 118 -0.58 10.36 -21.03
N GLY A 119 -0.57 9.40 -20.10
CA GLY A 119 0.13 9.53 -18.82
C GLY A 119 -0.48 10.55 -17.85
N GLY A 120 0.31 11.06 -16.92
CA GLY A 120 -0.09 11.99 -15.87
C GLY A 120 -1.29 11.49 -15.08
N LEU A 121 -2.24 12.39 -14.82
CA LEU A 121 -3.52 12.07 -14.16
C LEU A 121 -4.43 11.13 -14.99
N SER A 122 -4.11 10.92 -16.28
CA SER A 122 -4.82 10.01 -17.18
C SER A 122 -4.17 8.62 -17.28
N THR A 123 -3.14 8.34 -16.47
CA THR A 123 -2.47 7.02 -16.40
C THR A 123 -3.45 5.87 -16.11
N ASN A 124 -4.52 6.14 -15.38
CA ASN A 124 -5.59 5.19 -15.08
C ASN A 124 -6.28 4.63 -16.34
N ILE A 125 -6.31 5.38 -17.44
CA ILE A 125 -6.90 4.94 -18.71
C ILE A 125 -6.12 3.74 -19.27
N ALA A 126 -4.79 3.78 -19.25
CA ALA A 126 -3.94 2.67 -19.69
C ALA A 126 -4.24 1.40 -18.87
N LEU A 127 -4.28 1.53 -17.54
CA LEU A 127 -4.59 0.40 -16.66
C LEU A 127 -5.97 -0.18 -16.90
N LYS A 128 -6.98 0.67 -17.15
CA LYS A 128 -8.34 0.21 -17.47
C LYS A 128 -8.36 -0.60 -18.77
N LEU A 129 -7.67 -0.16 -19.81
CA LEU A 129 -7.58 -0.88 -21.09
C LEU A 129 -6.90 -2.25 -20.94
N ILE A 130 -5.84 -2.33 -20.12
CA ILE A 130 -5.16 -3.59 -19.80
C ILE A 130 -6.10 -4.52 -19.03
N LEU A 131 -6.76 -4.01 -17.98
CA LEU A 131 -7.73 -4.76 -17.20
C LEU A 131 -8.87 -5.29 -18.07
N ASP A 132 -9.44 -4.47 -18.95
CA ASP A 132 -10.51 -4.90 -19.85
C ASP A 132 -10.04 -6.05 -20.76
N ALA A 133 -8.83 -5.95 -21.33
CA ALA A 133 -8.24 -7.01 -22.16
C ALA A 133 -7.99 -8.31 -21.37
N MET A 134 -7.57 -8.20 -20.10
CA MET A 134 -7.42 -9.37 -19.22
C MET A 134 -8.75 -10.04 -18.90
N LEU A 135 -9.80 -9.25 -18.67
CA LEU A 135 -11.14 -9.78 -18.40
C LEU A 135 -11.75 -10.49 -19.63
N GLU A 136 -11.36 -10.14 -20.85
CA GLU A 136 -11.73 -10.86 -22.07
C GLU A 136 -11.03 -12.24 -22.17
N ARG A 137 -9.87 -12.44 -21.54
CA ARG A 137 -9.05 -13.66 -21.58
C ARG A 137 -8.41 -13.99 -20.22
N PRO A 138 -9.22 -14.35 -19.21
CA PRO A 138 -8.73 -14.58 -17.85
C PRO A 138 -7.79 -15.79 -17.73
N ASP A 139 -7.83 -16.73 -18.69
CA ASP A 139 -6.92 -17.87 -18.80
C ASP A 139 -5.49 -17.46 -19.24
N ARG A 140 -5.33 -16.24 -19.76
CA ARG A 140 -4.06 -15.65 -20.20
C ARG A 140 -3.91 -14.24 -19.62
N PRO A 141 -3.73 -14.13 -18.29
CA PRO A 141 -3.62 -12.83 -17.67
C PRO A 141 -2.30 -12.15 -17.99
N LEU A 142 -2.29 -10.82 -17.99
CA LEU A 142 -1.08 -10.01 -18.11
C LEU A 142 -0.74 -9.37 -16.75
N SER A 143 0.50 -8.94 -16.59
CA SER A 143 0.95 -8.08 -15.50
C SER A 143 1.16 -6.65 -16.00
N VAL A 144 1.45 -5.70 -15.10
CA VAL A 144 1.70 -4.30 -15.43
C VAL A 144 3.03 -3.84 -14.86
N ALA A 145 3.76 -3.03 -15.61
CA ALA A 145 4.89 -2.24 -15.13
C ALA A 145 4.64 -0.75 -15.36
N LEU A 146 4.58 0.03 -14.27
CA LEU A 146 4.54 1.49 -14.34
C LEU A 146 5.95 2.02 -14.64
N PHE A 147 6.10 2.74 -15.74
CA PHE A 147 7.32 3.43 -16.12
C PHE A 147 7.25 4.89 -15.67
N ALA A 148 8.28 5.32 -14.93
CA ALA A 148 8.42 6.67 -14.37
C ALA A 148 7.21 7.13 -13.51
N PRO A 149 6.78 6.36 -12.49
CA PRO A 149 5.69 6.76 -11.59
C PRO A 149 6.03 7.96 -10.69
N GLY A 150 7.26 8.49 -10.75
CA GLY A 150 7.67 9.74 -10.10
C GLY A 150 7.06 11.01 -10.73
N TRP A 151 6.22 10.88 -11.76
CA TRP A 151 5.56 11.98 -12.45
C TRP A 151 4.94 13.06 -11.52
N PRO A 152 4.22 12.72 -10.43
CA PRO A 152 3.65 13.73 -9.52
C PRO A 152 4.73 14.61 -8.89
N PHE A 153 5.86 14.03 -8.50
CA PHE A 153 6.97 14.77 -7.90
C PHE A 153 7.65 15.70 -8.92
N GLU A 154 7.84 15.22 -10.15
CA GLU A 154 8.53 15.97 -11.21
C GLU A 154 7.66 17.04 -11.89
N ASN A 155 6.33 16.94 -11.82
CA ASN A 155 5.40 17.82 -12.54
C ASN A 155 4.48 18.63 -11.61
N CYS A 156 4.72 18.61 -10.29
CA CYS A 156 3.96 19.44 -9.37
C CYS A 156 4.27 20.92 -9.59
N ASP A 157 3.25 21.77 -9.78
CA ASP A 157 3.41 23.21 -9.77
C ASP A 157 3.63 23.70 -8.32
N LEU A 158 4.87 24.05 -8.02
CA LEU A 158 5.28 24.57 -6.71
C LEU A 158 5.19 26.09 -6.60
N SER A 159 4.81 26.80 -7.68
CA SER A 159 4.70 28.26 -7.65
C SER A 159 3.75 28.78 -6.56
N PRO A 160 2.60 28.12 -6.23
CA PRO A 160 1.73 28.59 -5.15
C PRO A 160 2.39 28.51 -3.77
N ALA A 161 3.42 27.67 -3.59
CA ALA A 161 4.13 27.56 -2.32
C ALA A 161 4.94 28.81 -1.98
N ASN A 162 5.38 29.59 -3.00
CA ASN A 162 6.15 30.82 -2.83
C ASN A 162 7.32 30.67 -1.81
N GLY A 163 8.08 29.58 -1.93
CA GLY A 163 9.22 29.27 -1.05
C GLY A 163 8.85 28.61 0.29
N ASN A 164 7.56 28.48 0.64
CA ASN A 164 7.13 27.77 1.84
C ASN A 164 7.25 26.25 1.64
N GLN A 165 8.19 25.62 2.35
CA GLN A 165 8.49 24.18 2.20
C GLN A 165 7.36 23.27 2.68
N LEU A 166 6.64 23.64 3.75
CA LEU A 166 5.50 22.86 4.23
C LEU A 166 4.37 22.86 3.20
N TYR A 167 4.10 24.02 2.59
CA TYR A 167 3.08 24.12 1.57
C TYR A 167 3.51 23.41 0.27
N ALA A 168 4.78 23.51 -0.12
CA ALA A 168 5.32 22.75 -1.25
C ALA A 168 5.15 21.23 -1.06
N HIS A 169 5.44 20.70 0.14
CA HIS A 169 5.18 19.30 0.45
C HIS A 169 3.70 18.95 0.31
N GLN A 170 2.80 19.80 0.79
CA GLN A 170 1.36 19.55 0.66
C GLN A 170 0.91 19.51 -0.80
N LEU A 171 1.43 20.40 -1.66
CA LEU A 171 1.10 20.41 -3.09
C LEU A 171 1.53 19.10 -3.77
N VAL A 172 2.74 18.60 -3.45
CA VAL A 172 3.23 17.31 -3.95
C VAL A 172 2.37 16.17 -3.43
N ALA A 173 2.07 16.13 -2.12
CA ALA A 173 1.24 15.09 -1.52
C ALA A 173 -0.18 15.06 -2.11
N ASP A 174 -0.76 16.22 -2.39
CA ASP A 174 -2.08 16.34 -3.01
C ASP A 174 -2.07 15.86 -4.47
N LEU A 175 -0.99 16.14 -5.22
CA LEU A 175 -0.84 15.64 -6.60
C LEU A 175 -0.55 14.14 -6.64
N ASP A 176 0.25 13.64 -5.70
CA ASP A 176 0.56 12.22 -5.54
C ASP A 176 -0.72 11.42 -5.25
N GLU A 177 -1.57 11.89 -4.34
CA GLU A 177 -2.87 11.26 -4.08
C GLU A 177 -3.81 11.30 -5.30
N LYS A 178 -3.88 12.44 -6.02
CA LYS A 178 -4.66 12.53 -7.28
C LYS A 178 -4.16 11.55 -8.34
N PHE A 179 -2.86 11.27 -8.36
CA PHE A 179 -2.25 10.31 -9.26
C PHE A 179 -2.53 8.87 -8.83
N TRP A 180 -2.25 8.49 -7.57
CA TRP A 180 -2.33 7.10 -7.10
C TRP A 180 -3.75 6.62 -6.78
N SER A 181 -4.63 7.48 -6.26
CA SER A 181 -5.99 7.09 -5.85
C SER A 181 -6.80 6.40 -6.96
N PRO A 182 -6.76 6.80 -8.25
CA PRO A 182 -7.41 6.03 -9.32
C PRO A 182 -6.61 4.81 -9.80
N LEU A 183 -5.29 4.71 -9.54
CA LEU A 183 -4.47 3.57 -10.01
C LEU A 183 -4.52 2.39 -9.05
N ALA A 184 -4.41 2.64 -7.75
CA ALA A 184 -4.39 1.62 -6.70
C ALA A 184 -5.50 0.56 -6.84
N PRO A 185 -6.78 0.95 -7.05
CA PRO A 185 -7.85 -0.02 -7.31
C PRO A 185 -7.66 -0.85 -8.59
N LEU A 186 -7.19 -0.24 -9.67
CA LEU A 186 -6.98 -0.92 -10.95
C LEU A 186 -5.82 -1.90 -10.88
N LEU A 187 -4.69 -1.50 -10.28
CA LEU A 187 -3.52 -2.34 -10.06
C LEU A 187 -3.87 -3.57 -9.21
N SER A 188 -4.70 -3.38 -8.19
CA SER A 188 -5.19 -4.47 -7.34
C SER A 188 -6.02 -5.48 -8.12
N ARG A 189 -6.94 -5.00 -8.98
CA ARG A 189 -7.75 -5.87 -9.85
C ARG A 189 -6.93 -6.61 -10.87
N ILE A 190 -5.95 -5.95 -11.48
CA ILE A 190 -5.03 -6.57 -12.44
C ILE A 190 -4.27 -7.69 -11.75
N ARG A 191 -3.72 -7.45 -10.55
CA ARG A 191 -3.03 -8.48 -9.75
C ARG A 191 -3.94 -9.66 -9.42
N GLY A 192 -5.19 -9.42 -9.03
CA GLY A 192 -6.15 -10.50 -8.75
C GLY A 192 -6.52 -11.31 -9.96
N ALA A 193 -6.81 -10.64 -11.06
CA ALA A 193 -7.07 -11.31 -12.32
C ALA A 193 -5.87 -12.17 -12.77
N SER A 194 -4.62 -11.75 -12.48
CA SER A 194 -3.44 -12.51 -12.89
C SER A 194 -3.09 -13.73 -12.07
N GLN A 195 -3.49 -13.77 -10.80
CA GLN A 195 -3.16 -14.89 -9.93
C GLN A 195 -4.21 -16.00 -9.96
N GLY A 196 -5.34 -15.83 -10.66
CA GLY A 196 -6.47 -16.77 -10.61
C GLY A 196 -7.12 -16.88 -9.21
N PHE A 197 -6.64 -16.08 -8.26
CA PHE A 197 -7.16 -15.96 -6.90
C PHE A 197 -7.85 -14.61 -6.76
N ARG A 198 -8.79 -14.53 -5.81
CA ARG A 198 -9.42 -13.26 -5.42
C ARG A 198 -8.35 -12.40 -4.74
N ALA A 199 -7.69 -11.48 -5.48
CA ALA A 199 -6.71 -10.61 -4.83
C ALA A 199 -7.39 -9.78 -3.75
N LEU A 200 -6.79 -9.82 -2.56
CA LEU A 200 -6.94 -8.75 -1.60
C LEU A 200 -6.45 -7.46 -2.26
N PHE A 201 -7.19 -6.37 -2.05
CA PHE A 201 -6.94 -5.05 -2.65
C PHE A 201 -5.56 -4.40 -2.32
N ARG A 202 -4.62 -5.13 -1.70
CA ARG A 202 -3.77 -4.56 -0.66
C ARG A 202 -2.39 -5.20 -0.59
N PRO A 203 -1.34 -4.41 -0.29
CA PRO A 203 -0.12 -4.97 0.28
C PRO A 203 -0.47 -5.59 1.63
N ILE A 204 -0.14 -6.87 1.80
CA ILE A 204 -0.25 -7.58 3.08
C ILE A 204 1.07 -7.45 3.83
N ILE A 205 0.99 -7.32 5.15
CA ILE A 205 2.15 -7.50 6.04
C ILE A 205 2.28 -9.01 6.26
N PRO A 206 3.30 -9.68 5.69
CA PRO A 206 3.40 -11.14 5.74
C PRO A 206 3.72 -11.66 7.15
N TYR A 207 4.40 -10.84 7.96
CA TYR A 207 4.74 -11.12 9.35
C TYR A 207 4.87 -9.81 10.11
N LEU A 208 4.60 -9.81 11.42
CA LEU A 208 4.81 -8.62 12.25
C LEU A 208 6.30 -8.21 12.20
N PRO A 209 6.61 -6.94 11.88
CA PRO A 209 7.98 -6.47 11.84
C PRO A 209 8.59 -6.55 13.25
N THR A 210 9.86 -6.95 13.31
CA THR A 210 10.62 -6.92 14.57
C THR A 210 10.68 -5.48 15.07
N CYS A 211 10.07 -5.23 16.23
CA CYS A 211 10.18 -3.95 16.90
C CYS A 211 11.48 -3.97 17.71
N THR A 212 12.38 -3.00 17.47
CA THR A 212 13.50 -2.79 18.39
C THR A 212 12.97 -2.24 19.71
N PRO A 213 13.55 -2.60 20.87
CA PRO A 213 13.27 -1.90 22.11
C PRO A 213 13.56 -0.42 21.89
N SER A 214 12.50 0.38 21.87
CA SER A 214 12.58 1.83 21.78
C SER A 214 12.08 2.40 23.10
N ASP A 215 12.29 3.70 23.32
CA ASP A 215 11.77 4.43 24.48
C ASP A 215 10.22 4.34 24.62
N ILE A 216 9.54 3.75 23.62
CA ILE A 216 8.11 3.44 23.62
C ILE A 216 7.89 2.14 24.40
N SER A 217 7.89 2.25 25.73
CA SER A 217 7.61 1.14 26.65
C SER A 217 6.17 1.17 27.15
N HIS A 218 5.54 0.00 27.22
CA HIS A 218 4.36 -0.22 28.06
C HIS A 218 4.82 -0.95 29.33
N PRO A 219 4.35 -0.58 30.54
CA PRO A 219 4.88 -1.12 31.79
C PRO A 219 4.73 -2.65 31.91
N SER A 220 3.73 -3.24 31.25
CA SER A 220 3.36 -4.65 31.41
C SER A 220 3.17 -5.42 30.09
N MET A 221 3.45 -4.82 28.94
CA MET A 221 3.19 -5.42 27.62
C MET A 221 4.35 -5.13 26.67
N ASP A 222 4.58 -6.03 25.71
CA ASP A 222 5.62 -5.88 24.69
C ASP A 222 5.06 -5.25 23.42
N LEU A 223 5.84 -4.35 22.82
CA LEU A 223 5.50 -3.71 21.55
C LEU A 223 5.75 -4.70 20.39
N ILE A 224 4.68 -5.10 19.70
CA ILE A 224 4.74 -6.10 18.62
C ILE A 224 4.54 -5.50 17.22
N PHE A 225 4.03 -4.27 17.14
CA PHE A 225 3.90 -3.51 15.91
C PHE A 225 3.95 -2.02 16.21
N SER A 226 4.66 -1.25 15.39
CA SER A 226 4.71 0.21 15.50
C SER A 226 4.87 0.86 14.13
N THR A 227 4.11 1.92 13.89
CA THR A 227 4.40 2.87 12.82
C THR A 227 4.07 4.28 13.27
N ASP A 228 4.83 5.24 12.76
CA ASP A 228 4.56 6.66 12.97
C ASP A 228 3.88 7.34 11.79
N CYS A 229 3.51 6.56 10.77
CA CYS A 229 3.14 7.08 9.46
C CYS A 229 4.21 8.02 8.87
N CYS A 230 5.47 7.86 9.30
CA CYS A 230 6.62 8.61 8.83
C CYS A 230 6.90 8.26 7.38
N THR A 231 6.93 9.23 6.48
CA THR A 231 7.19 9.00 5.06
C THR A 231 8.69 9.02 4.74
N GLY A 232 9.52 9.32 5.74
CA GLY A 232 10.94 9.60 5.55
C GLY A 232 11.19 11.00 4.98
N GLN A 233 10.18 11.85 4.89
CA GLN A 233 10.28 13.24 4.42
C GLN A 233 9.64 14.18 5.45
N GLY A 234 9.98 15.47 5.38
CA GLY A 234 9.37 16.47 6.26
C GLY A 234 10.39 17.38 6.94
N PRO A 235 9.95 18.15 7.94
CA PRO A 235 10.84 18.84 8.87
C PRO A 235 11.78 17.84 9.56
N ILE A 236 13.08 18.10 9.51
CA ILE A 236 14.13 17.32 10.15
C ILE A 236 14.74 18.14 11.30
N GLY A 237 14.61 17.63 12.53
CA GLY A 237 15.17 18.25 13.72
C GLY A 237 14.34 19.42 14.28
N MET A 238 14.93 20.13 15.26
CA MET A 238 14.36 21.31 15.92
C MET A 238 14.61 22.62 15.14
N LEU A 239 15.48 22.58 14.12
CA LEU A 239 15.75 23.69 13.22
C LEU A 239 14.81 23.55 12.02
N ASP A 240 14.34 24.67 11.46
CA ASP A 240 13.38 24.76 10.34
C ASP A 240 13.89 24.17 8.99
N SER A 241 14.72 23.13 9.02
CA SER A 241 15.24 22.42 7.86
C SER A 241 14.27 21.33 7.41
N PHE A 242 13.76 21.46 6.19
CA PHE A 242 13.03 20.40 5.51
C PHE A 242 14.00 19.46 4.77
N GLY A 243 13.72 18.15 4.79
CA GLY A 243 14.55 17.21 4.06
C GLY A 243 13.92 15.84 3.84
N SER A 244 14.72 14.94 3.29
CA SER A 244 14.35 13.55 3.02
C SER A 244 15.42 12.61 3.55
N ASN A 245 15.00 11.65 4.36
CA ASN A 245 15.75 10.48 4.76
C ASN A 245 14.83 9.25 4.66
N MET A 246 14.73 8.67 3.47
CA MET A 246 13.88 7.52 3.19
C MET A 246 14.26 6.26 3.99
N SER A 247 15.46 6.19 4.58
CA SER A 247 15.81 5.07 5.49
C SER A 247 15.02 5.10 6.80
N ARG A 248 14.33 6.21 7.09
CA ARG A 248 13.44 6.38 8.25
C ARG A 248 11.97 6.29 7.88
N GLN A 249 11.64 5.91 6.64
CA GLN A 249 10.26 5.67 6.25
C GLN A 249 9.71 4.47 7.03
N HIS A 250 8.54 4.65 7.64
CA HIS A 250 7.82 3.58 8.34
C HIS A 250 6.74 2.99 7.42
N LEU A 251 6.12 1.88 7.85
CA LEU A 251 4.96 1.32 7.17
C LEU A 251 3.80 2.33 7.18
N ILE A 252 3.26 2.67 6.01
CA ILE A 252 2.16 3.63 5.89
C ILE A 252 0.84 2.85 5.81
N PRO A 253 -0.18 3.19 6.61
CA PRO A 253 -1.50 2.57 6.52
C PRO A 253 -2.12 2.70 5.13
N SER A 254 -2.91 1.71 4.71
CA SER A 254 -3.60 1.74 3.41
C SER A 254 -4.69 2.82 3.36
N CYS A 255 -5.31 3.13 4.52
CA CYS A 255 -6.42 4.07 4.68
C CYS A 255 -7.58 3.81 3.69
N PHE A 256 -7.76 2.56 3.28
CA PHE A 256 -8.72 2.22 2.25
C PHE A 256 -10.15 2.19 2.81
N GLN A 257 -11.07 2.92 2.18
CA GLN A 257 -12.48 2.94 2.57
C GLN A 257 -13.21 1.64 2.18
N PHE A 258 -14.03 1.14 3.09
CA PHE A 258 -14.98 0.06 2.85
C PHE A 258 -16.44 0.53 2.92
N SER A 259 -17.32 -0.29 2.37
CA SER A 259 -18.77 -0.24 2.65
C SER A 259 -19.03 -0.97 3.97
N GLU A 260 -19.87 -0.38 4.84
CA GLU A 260 -20.20 -0.93 6.16
C GLU A 260 -20.95 -2.27 6.11
N ASP A 261 -21.60 -2.58 4.98
CA ASP A 261 -22.59 -3.66 4.85
C ASP A 261 -22.05 -4.96 4.26
N LEU A 262 -20.77 -5.01 3.90
CA LEU A 262 -20.22 -6.12 3.15
C LEU A 262 -19.51 -7.11 4.08
N ASP A 263 -20.06 -8.31 4.17
CA ASP A 263 -19.28 -9.48 4.55
C ASP A 263 -18.10 -9.68 3.57
N GLY A 264 -17.12 -10.51 3.94
CA GLY A 264 -15.93 -10.74 3.12
C GLY A 264 -16.20 -11.21 1.68
N ASN A 265 -17.40 -11.74 1.38
CA ASN A 265 -17.79 -12.17 0.04
C ASN A 265 -18.36 -11.04 -0.82
N GLN A 266 -19.14 -10.15 -0.22
CA GLN A 266 -19.74 -9.02 -0.93
C GLN A 266 -18.72 -7.88 -1.15
N GLU A 267 -17.68 -7.76 -0.30
CA GLU A 267 -16.55 -6.83 -0.46
C GLU A 267 -15.82 -7.06 -1.81
N ILE A 268 -15.64 -8.32 -2.19
CA ILE A 268 -14.92 -8.73 -3.40
C ILE A 268 -15.74 -8.44 -4.66
N THR A 269 -17.06 -8.55 -4.59
CA THR A 269 -17.94 -8.36 -5.75
C THR A 269 -18.28 -6.88 -6.00
N ASN A 270 -18.41 -6.08 -4.93
CA ASN A 270 -18.80 -4.66 -5.03
C ASN A 270 -17.62 -3.71 -5.24
N SER A 271 -16.42 -4.04 -4.74
CA SER A 271 -15.19 -3.29 -5.05
C SER A 271 -14.83 -3.28 -6.54
N LEU A 272 -15.42 -4.18 -7.34
CA LEU A 272 -15.25 -4.26 -8.79
C LEU A 272 -16.17 -3.30 -9.59
N LYS A 273 -17.22 -2.73 -8.98
CA LYS A 273 -18.30 -2.04 -9.70
C LYS A 273 -18.28 -0.51 -9.59
N THR A 274 -17.85 0.07 -8.47
CA THR A 274 -17.83 1.53 -8.29
C THR A 274 -16.62 1.97 -7.45
N PHE A 275 -15.63 2.57 -8.11
CA PHE A 275 -14.39 3.07 -7.50
C PHE A 275 -14.51 4.47 -6.93
N THR A 276 -15.56 4.74 -6.18
CA THR A 276 -15.76 6.06 -5.58
C THR A 276 -15.36 5.98 -4.12
N SER A 277 -14.07 6.24 -3.84
CA SER A 277 -13.66 6.57 -2.48
C SER A 277 -14.29 7.91 -2.12
N HIS A 278 -14.89 7.98 -0.94
CA HIS A 278 -15.34 9.22 -0.34
C HIS A 278 -14.31 9.75 0.66
N LEU A 279 -13.10 9.22 0.64
CA LEU A 279 -11.97 9.69 1.43
C LEU A 279 -10.83 10.13 0.52
N SER A 280 -10.17 11.22 0.90
CA SER A 280 -8.85 11.60 0.41
C SER A 280 -7.84 11.39 1.53
N VAL A 281 -6.72 10.76 1.20
CA VAL A 281 -5.64 10.47 2.15
C VAL A 281 -4.36 11.11 1.62
N THR A 282 -3.88 12.14 2.29
CA THR A 282 -2.64 12.80 1.88
C THR A 282 -1.60 12.79 2.99
N GLN A 283 -0.33 12.79 2.60
CA GLN A 283 0.74 13.07 3.55
C GLN A 283 0.61 14.53 4.02
N PHE A 284 0.88 14.74 5.30
CA PHE A 284 0.78 16.05 5.93
C PHE A 284 2.06 16.32 6.72
N ALA A 285 2.81 17.33 6.31
CA ALA A 285 3.97 17.79 7.05
C ALA A 285 3.51 18.52 8.32
N CYS A 286 3.87 17.98 9.48
CA CYS A 286 3.45 18.51 10.78
C CYS A 286 4.67 18.78 11.65
N PRO A 287 5.07 20.06 11.82
CA PRO A 287 6.23 20.44 12.64
C PRO A 287 6.13 20.02 14.11
N HIS A 288 4.90 19.80 14.59
CA HIS A 288 4.60 19.52 16.00
C HIS A 288 4.34 18.03 16.27
N LEU A 289 4.89 17.13 15.44
CA LEU A 289 4.72 15.69 15.65
C LEU A 289 5.51 15.19 16.85
N LYS A 290 4.83 14.41 17.68
CA LYS A 290 5.33 13.76 18.89
C LYS A 290 6.70 13.09 18.73
N ASN A 291 6.95 12.46 17.57
CA ASN A 291 8.08 11.56 17.37
C ASN A 291 9.18 12.15 16.47
N GLY A 292 9.09 13.44 16.11
CA GLY A 292 10.05 14.06 15.17
C GLY A 292 10.04 13.42 13.77
N ALA A 293 8.97 12.69 13.43
CA ALA A 293 8.80 11.96 12.18
C ALA A 293 8.58 12.88 10.96
N GLY A 294 8.38 14.18 11.16
CA GLY A 294 8.19 15.18 10.10
C GLY A 294 6.82 15.14 9.41
N THR A 295 6.23 13.96 9.22
CA THR A 295 4.94 13.77 8.54
C THR A 295 3.98 12.84 9.28
N CYS A 296 2.68 13.06 9.07
CA CYS A 296 1.58 12.16 9.41
C CYS A 296 0.61 12.04 8.22
N LEU A 297 -0.48 11.30 8.38
CA LEU A 297 -1.54 11.24 7.37
C LEU A 297 -2.66 12.20 7.70
N LEU A 298 -3.20 12.85 6.68
CA LEU A 298 -4.40 13.66 6.73
C LEU A 298 -5.51 12.96 5.96
N ILE A 299 -6.54 12.53 6.68
CA ILE A 299 -7.69 11.83 6.14
C ILE A 299 -8.85 12.81 6.08
N ARG A 300 -9.42 13.02 4.90
CA ARG A 300 -10.54 13.94 4.66
C ARG A 300 -11.74 13.23 4.06
N SER A 301 -12.93 13.57 4.54
CA SER A 301 -14.18 13.19 3.91
C SER A 301 -14.43 14.05 2.67
N LEU A 302 -14.74 13.38 1.56
CA LEU A 302 -15.26 13.95 0.32
C LEU A 302 -16.76 13.70 0.17
N ALA A 303 -17.41 13.12 1.20
CA ALA A 303 -18.84 12.82 1.15
C ALA A 303 -19.67 14.10 1.26
N SER A 304 -20.70 14.22 0.40
CA SER A 304 -21.65 15.33 0.42
C SER A 304 -22.69 15.22 1.55
N SER A 305 -22.81 14.06 2.19
CA SER A 305 -23.73 13.80 3.30
C SER A 305 -23.04 13.07 4.46
N PRO A 306 -23.50 13.28 5.71
CA PRO A 306 -22.98 12.57 6.86
C PRO A 306 -23.13 11.05 6.71
N ARG A 307 -22.02 10.33 6.83
CA ARG A 307 -21.99 8.86 6.84
C ARG A 307 -20.83 8.34 7.68
N ASN A 308 -20.96 7.13 8.21
CA ASN A 308 -19.81 6.49 8.83
C ASN A 308 -18.83 6.00 7.75
N PHE A 309 -17.54 6.01 8.09
CA PHE A 309 -16.50 5.44 7.25
C PHE A 309 -15.86 4.26 7.95
N LEU A 310 -15.75 3.14 7.25
CA LEU A 310 -14.93 2.02 7.66
C LEU A 310 -13.60 2.12 6.91
N ILE A 311 -12.50 2.35 7.62
CA ILE A 311 -11.19 2.72 7.07
C ILE A 311 -10.18 1.64 7.45
N GLU A 312 -9.69 0.86 6.50
CA GLU A 312 -8.57 -0.03 6.79
C GLU A 312 -7.31 0.74 7.15
N LEU A 313 -6.58 0.28 8.15
CA LEU A 313 -5.21 0.70 8.36
C LEU A 313 -4.22 -0.34 7.82
N PHE A 314 -4.34 -1.60 8.24
CA PHE A 314 -3.44 -2.66 7.80
C PHE A 314 -4.14 -4.00 7.53
N SER A 315 -3.58 -4.73 6.56
CA SER A 315 -3.91 -6.11 6.21
C SER A 315 -2.68 -7.00 6.48
N PHE A 316 -2.90 -8.22 6.94
CA PHE A 316 -1.88 -9.18 7.34
C PHE A 316 -2.01 -10.48 6.54
N GLY A 317 -0.87 -11.11 6.29
CA GLY A 317 -0.82 -12.44 5.69
C GLY A 317 -1.29 -13.52 6.67
N PRO A 318 -1.59 -14.73 6.16
CA PRO A 318 -1.86 -15.88 7.01
C PRO A 318 -0.72 -16.13 8.00
N GLY A 319 -1.06 -16.56 9.22
CA GLY A 319 -0.09 -16.89 10.26
C GLY A 319 0.35 -15.70 11.13
N VAL A 320 -0.28 -14.54 11.03
CA VAL A 320 -0.04 -13.43 11.96
C VAL A 320 -0.93 -13.58 13.19
N TRP A 321 -0.32 -13.95 14.31
CA TRP A 321 -1.02 -14.21 15.58
C TRP A 321 -0.78 -13.09 16.59
N ILE A 322 -1.85 -12.65 17.25
CA ILE A 322 -1.82 -11.71 18.38
C ILE A 322 -2.63 -12.27 19.55
N ALA A 323 -2.34 -11.88 20.79
CA ALA A 323 -3.18 -12.30 21.91
C ALA A 323 -4.53 -11.55 21.93
N ARG A 324 -5.55 -12.17 22.50
CA ARG A 324 -6.85 -11.53 22.76
C ARG A 324 -6.76 -10.37 23.75
N SER A 325 -5.70 -10.34 24.56
CA SER A 325 -5.37 -9.27 25.48
C SER A 325 -4.63 -8.10 24.81
N THR A 326 -4.33 -8.17 23.50
CA THR A 326 -3.61 -7.12 22.78
C THR A 326 -4.30 -5.75 22.96
N LEU A 327 -3.48 -4.73 23.21
CA LEU A 327 -3.86 -3.33 23.27
C LEU A 327 -3.44 -2.64 21.97
N VAL A 328 -4.41 -2.06 21.26
CA VAL A 328 -4.17 -1.23 20.09
C VAL A 328 -4.23 0.24 20.51
N THR A 329 -3.19 1.00 20.19
CA THR A 329 -3.16 2.45 20.42
C THR A 329 -3.05 3.21 19.11
N ILE A 330 -3.87 4.25 18.96
CA ILE A 330 -3.93 5.07 17.74
C ILE A 330 -3.91 6.54 18.11
N SER A 331 -2.92 7.30 17.63
CA SER A 331 -2.82 8.74 17.84
C SER A 331 -3.55 9.51 16.74
N ILE A 332 -4.49 10.35 17.16
CA ILE A 332 -5.34 11.17 16.27
C ILE A 332 -5.15 12.64 16.63
N GLY A 333 -5.12 13.49 15.62
CA GLY A 333 -5.03 14.94 15.81
C GLY A 333 -6.03 15.73 14.97
N SER A 334 -6.18 17.00 15.31
CA SER A 334 -6.99 17.94 14.53
C SER A 334 -6.11 18.85 13.69
N LYS A 335 -6.49 19.08 12.43
CA LYS A 335 -5.86 20.09 11.57
C LYS A 335 -6.30 21.51 11.94
N GLN A 336 -7.53 21.67 12.42
CA GLN A 336 -8.12 22.96 12.76
C GLN A 336 -8.05 23.14 14.28
N CYS A 337 -6.96 23.72 14.78
CA CYS A 337 -6.75 24.00 16.21
C CYS A 337 -7.78 24.95 16.86
N LYS A 338 -8.80 25.43 16.14
CA LYS A 338 -9.74 26.43 16.67
C LYS A 338 -11.03 25.85 17.27
N ASP A 339 -11.53 24.70 16.78
CA ASP A 339 -12.84 24.17 17.20
C ASP A 339 -12.85 22.70 17.65
N ALA A 340 -11.73 21.98 17.50
CA ALA A 340 -11.63 20.62 18.01
C ALA A 340 -11.39 20.65 19.53
N ASN A 341 -12.47 20.58 20.30
CA ASN A 341 -12.38 20.36 21.75
C ASN A 341 -11.95 18.91 22.04
N LEU A 342 -10.74 18.50 21.62
CA LEU A 342 -10.17 17.18 21.88
C LEU A 342 -10.10 16.88 23.40
N LEU A 343 -9.99 17.93 24.20
CA LEU A 343 -10.08 17.87 25.66
C LEU A 343 -11.42 17.29 26.15
N SER A 344 -12.51 17.57 25.43
CA SER A 344 -13.84 16.99 25.75
C SER A 344 -13.85 15.47 25.63
N TRP A 345 -13.03 14.86 24.76
CA TRP A 345 -13.00 13.41 24.58
C TRP A 345 -12.42 12.67 25.77
N VAL A 346 -11.46 13.28 26.46
CA VAL A 346 -10.85 12.74 27.67
C VAL A 346 -11.88 12.62 28.78
N ASN A 347 -12.75 13.62 28.91
CA ASN A 347 -13.77 13.70 29.96
C ASN A 347 -15.08 12.98 29.58
N ALA A 348 -15.23 12.55 28.34
CA ALA A 348 -16.49 12.04 27.79
C ALA A 348 -16.56 10.52 27.59
N LEU A 349 -15.61 9.75 28.13
CA LEU A 349 -15.63 8.28 28.05
C LEU A 349 -16.92 7.67 28.63
N SER A 350 -17.63 8.38 29.51
CA SER A 350 -18.95 8.02 30.04
C SER A 350 -20.14 8.28 29.09
N HIS A 351 -19.97 9.06 28.02
CA HIS A 351 -21.06 9.61 27.19
C HIS A 351 -21.05 9.23 25.70
N LYS A 352 -20.22 8.27 25.25
CA LYS A 352 -20.13 7.84 23.83
C LYS A 352 -19.80 8.97 22.82
N LEU A 353 -19.01 9.97 23.22
CA LEU A 353 -18.68 11.13 22.37
C LEU A 353 -17.42 10.96 21.50
N VAL A 354 -16.65 9.88 21.67
CA VAL A 354 -15.46 9.61 20.83
C VAL A 354 -15.95 9.12 19.45
N PRO A 355 -15.64 9.82 18.35
CA PRO A 355 -16.18 9.49 17.02
C PRO A 355 -15.44 8.33 16.35
N PHE A 356 -14.68 7.53 17.09
CA PHE A 356 -13.85 6.46 16.58
C PHE A 356 -14.07 5.15 17.34
N ALA A 357 -14.22 4.07 16.58
CA ALA A 357 -14.11 2.70 17.07
C ALA A 357 -13.01 1.97 16.29
N LEU A 358 -12.46 0.91 16.85
CA LEU A 358 -11.58 -0.02 16.15
C LEU A 358 -12.44 -1.12 15.53
N PHE A 359 -12.08 -1.62 14.36
CA PHE A 359 -12.52 -2.95 13.92
C PHE A 359 -11.31 -3.83 13.65
N ILE A 360 -11.48 -5.14 13.87
CA ILE A 360 -10.52 -6.17 13.44
C ILE A 360 -11.28 -7.25 12.67
N ASP A 361 -10.61 -7.85 11.69
CA ASP A 361 -11.04 -9.08 11.05
C ASP A 361 -10.12 -10.21 11.49
N TRP A 362 -10.68 -11.27 12.06
CA TRP A 362 -9.91 -12.29 12.78
C TRP A 362 -10.49 -13.71 12.67
N ALA A 363 -9.67 -14.73 12.97
CA ALA A 363 -10.12 -16.13 13.06
C ALA A 363 -9.62 -16.85 14.33
N ASP A 364 -10.41 -17.81 14.82
CA ASP A 364 -10.09 -18.64 15.99
C ASP A 364 -8.99 -19.67 15.68
N CYS A 365 -8.06 -19.84 16.62
CA CYS A 365 -7.10 -20.94 16.65
C CYS A 365 -7.88 -22.27 16.84
N GLY A 366 -8.02 -23.08 15.79
CA GLY A 366 -8.92 -24.24 15.86
C GLY A 366 -9.00 -25.17 14.64
N SER A 367 -8.18 -24.98 13.60
CA SER A 367 -8.03 -25.98 12.54
C SER A 367 -6.58 -26.02 12.13
N ASP A 368 -6.06 -27.24 12.00
CA ASP A 368 -4.74 -27.63 11.50
C ASP A 368 -3.99 -26.51 10.74
N PRO A 369 -2.84 -26.02 11.25
CA PRO A 369 -2.06 -24.96 10.61
C PRO A 369 -1.57 -25.34 9.21
N GLU A 370 -1.59 -26.62 8.82
CA GLU A 370 -1.26 -27.07 7.46
C GLU A 370 -2.42 -26.97 6.47
N ARG A 371 -3.66 -26.73 6.94
CA ARG A 371 -4.85 -26.53 6.11
C ARG A 371 -5.19 -25.04 6.06
N ILE A 372 -4.52 -24.32 5.15
CA ILE A 372 -4.94 -22.98 4.73
C ILE A 372 -6.30 -23.13 4.02
N ASP A 373 -7.39 -23.05 4.77
CA ASP A 373 -8.72 -22.96 4.18
C ASP A 373 -8.91 -21.53 3.65
N LEU A 374 -8.59 -21.34 2.37
CA LEU A 374 -8.81 -20.09 1.63
C LEU A 374 -10.30 -19.66 1.61
N HIS A 375 -11.22 -20.49 2.11
CA HIS A 375 -12.64 -20.18 2.27
C HIS A 375 -13.04 -19.84 3.71
N ARG A 376 -12.10 -19.84 4.67
CA ARG A 376 -12.38 -19.42 6.05
C ARG A 376 -12.50 -17.90 6.11
N TYR A 377 -13.72 -17.40 6.12
CA TYR A 377 -13.96 -15.96 6.19
C TYR A 377 -13.64 -15.43 7.59
N PRO A 378 -12.81 -14.39 7.71
CA PRO A 378 -12.52 -13.79 9.00
C PRO A 378 -13.78 -13.12 9.57
N LYS A 379 -13.97 -13.26 10.88
CA LYS A 379 -15.05 -12.58 11.62
C LYS A 379 -14.65 -11.13 11.84
N ARG A 380 -15.55 -10.20 11.55
CA ARG A 380 -15.37 -8.77 11.87
C ARG A 380 -15.90 -8.47 13.27
N GLN A 381 -15.07 -7.86 14.11
CA GLN A 381 -15.46 -7.40 15.45
C GLN A 381 -15.10 -5.93 15.62
N LYS A 382 -15.99 -5.17 16.28
CA LYS A 382 -15.81 -3.73 16.56
C LYS A 382 -15.58 -3.52 18.05
N PHE A 383 -14.65 -2.62 18.39
CA PHE A 383 -14.27 -2.28 19.76
C PHE A 383 -14.42 -0.77 19.96
N THR A 384 -15.13 -0.38 21.02
CA THR A 384 -15.20 1.01 21.44
C THR A 384 -13.90 1.43 22.11
N CYS A 385 -13.54 2.70 22.00
CA CYS A 385 -12.38 3.25 22.69
C CYS A 385 -12.52 3.09 24.21
N ASN A 386 -11.56 2.42 24.86
CA ASN A 386 -11.56 2.19 26.31
C ASN A 386 -11.05 3.42 27.08
N LYS A 387 -10.06 4.11 26.52
CA LYS A 387 -9.38 5.24 27.16
C LYS A 387 -8.87 6.22 26.12
N VAL A 388 -8.93 7.51 26.43
CA VAL A 388 -8.30 8.58 25.67
C VAL A 388 -7.27 9.26 26.55
N THR A 389 -6.04 9.43 26.06
CA THR A 389 -4.98 10.15 26.76
C THR A 389 -4.54 11.35 25.93
N LEU A 390 -4.39 12.51 26.58
CA LEU A 390 -3.80 13.70 25.94
C LEU A 390 -2.33 13.46 25.66
N ASP A 391 -1.85 14.05 24.57
CA ASP A 391 -0.41 14.14 24.37
C ASP A 391 0.22 15.07 25.41
N SER A 392 1.34 14.67 25.99
CA SER A 392 2.03 15.44 27.03
C SER A 392 2.69 16.71 26.48
N CYS A 393 3.08 16.70 25.20
CA CYS A 393 3.80 17.79 24.56
C CYS A 393 2.84 18.71 23.78
N GLN A 394 1.79 18.15 23.18
CA GLN A 394 0.82 18.86 22.34
C GLN A 394 -0.63 18.51 22.72
N PRO A 395 -1.07 18.77 23.97
CA PRO A 395 -2.35 18.30 24.52
C PRO A 395 -3.59 18.88 23.80
N THR A 396 -3.44 19.98 23.08
CA THR A 396 -4.53 20.63 22.33
C THR A 396 -4.65 20.11 20.90
N THR A 397 -3.64 19.41 20.38
CA THR A 397 -3.58 18.97 18.98
C THR A 397 -3.71 17.46 18.85
N TRP A 398 -3.18 16.69 19.80
CA TRP A 398 -3.07 15.23 19.71
C TRP A 398 -3.68 14.53 20.92
N VAL A 399 -4.39 13.44 20.63
CA VAL A 399 -4.84 12.46 21.61
C VAL A 399 -4.41 11.06 21.17
N THR A 400 -4.28 10.15 22.12
CA THR A 400 -4.10 8.71 21.85
C THR A 400 -5.33 7.96 22.33
N LEU A 401 -5.93 7.24 21.40
CA LEU A 401 -7.04 6.31 21.64
C LEU A 401 -6.48 4.94 22.00
N HIS A 402 -7.09 4.29 22.99
CA HIS A 402 -6.70 2.97 23.49
C HIS A 402 -7.85 2.00 23.30
N PHE A 403 -7.60 0.90 22.60
CA PHE A 403 -8.56 -0.16 22.30
C PHE A 403 -8.01 -1.50 22.81
N ALA A 404 -8.59 -2.02 23.89
CA ALA A 404 -8.31 -3.35 24.39
C ALA A 404 -9.18 -4.36 23.64
N LEU A 405 -8.57 -5.41 23.08
CA LEU A 405 -9.29 -6.45 22.36
C LEU A 405 -10.04 -7.43 23.28
N ASN A 406 -9.78 -7.38 24.59
CA ASN A 406 -10.45 -8.24 25.55
C ASN A 406 -11.89 -7.73 25.78
N ASP A 407 -12.88 -8.52 25.38
CA ASP A 407 -14.31 -8.21 25.54
C ASP A 407 -14.88 -8.64 26.90
N GLY A 408 -14.03 -9.13 27.81
CA GLY A 408 -14.41 -9.53 29.17
C GLY A 408 -15.09 -10.90 29.26
N ASN A 409 -15.15 -11.66 28.16
CA ASN A 409 -15.81 -12.96 28.13
C ASN A 409 -14.78 -14.09 28.36
N SER A 410 -14.57 -14.46 29.64
CA SER A 410 -13.54 -15.38 30.13
C SER A 410 -13.70 -16.88 29.77
N SER A 411 -14.58 -17.22 28.83
CA SER A 411 -14.98 -18.61 28.56
C SER A 411 -14.25 -19.29 27.38
N ILE A 412 -13.35 -18.59 26.69
CA ILE A 412 -12.69 -19.10 25.46
C ILE A 412 -11.30 -19.67 25.79
N ARG A 413 -11.07 -20.94 25.44
CA ARG A 413 -9.87 -21.74 25.75
C ARG A 413 -8.55 -21.30 25.07
N ASN A 414 -8.59 -20.42 24.07
CA ASN A 414 -7.40 -20.03 23.29
C ASN A 414 -7.16 -18.52 23.37
N ASP A 415 -6.01 -18.15 23.94
CA ASP A 415 -5.61 -16.76 24.20
C ASP A 415 -5.10 -15.99 22.96
N LYS A 416 -4.98 -16.66 21.80
CA LYS A 416 -4.52 -16.03 20.55
C LYS A 416 -5.56 -16.08 19.44
N ILE A 417 -5.53 -15.05 18.59
CA ILE A 417 -6.32 -14.94 17.37
C ILE A 417 -5.41 -14.72 16.18
N GLU A 418 -5.80 -15.24 15.02
CA GLU A 418 -5.15 -14.90 13.76
C GLU A 418 -5.72 -13.56 13.28
N LEU A 419 -4.87 -12.56 13.15
CA LEU A 419 -5.24 -11.23 12.71
C LEU A 419 -5.12 -11.15 11.19
N TYR A 420 -6.22 -10.83 10.52
CA TYR A 420 -6.23 -10.61 9.07
C TYR A 420 -6.19 -9.13 8.73
N ARG A 421 -6.95 -8.30 9.45
CA ARG A 421 -7.05 -6.85 9.19
C ARG A 421 -7.38 -6.09 10.46
N PHE A 422 -6.99 -4.82 10.52
CA PHE A 422 -7.62 -3.87 11.44
C PHE A 422 -7.71 -2.47 10.85
N GLY A 423 -8.62 -1.67 11.41
CA GLY A 423 -8.74 -0.28 11.05
C GLY A 423 -9.72 0.49 11.92
N LEU A 424 -10.11 1.67 11.46
CA LEU A 424 -10.99 2.58 12.19
C LEU A 424 -12.40 2.57 11.61
N VAL A 425 -13.38 2.67 12.50
CA VAL A 425 -14.72 3.16 12.18
C VAL A 425 -14.75 4.63 12.57
N TRP A 426 -14.97 5.52 11.61
CA TRP A 426 -15.13 6.95 11.84
C TRP A 426 -16.61 7.34 11.77
N HIS A 427 -17.19 7.67 12.91
CA HIS A 427 -18.58 8.05 13.08
C HIS A 427 -18.79 9.55 12.80
N PHE A 428 -18.90 9.91 11.52
CA PHE A 428 -18.96 11.31 11.08
C PHE A 428 -20.11 12.11 11.71
N ALA A 429 -21.28 11.49 11.94
CA ALA A 429 -22.44 12.18 12.51
C ALA A 429 -22.27 12.56 14.00
N ILE A 430 -21.43 11.83 14.73
CA ILE A 430 -21.08 12.14 16.14
C ILE A 430 -20.02 13.26 16.20
N GLY A 431 -19.36 13.54 15.07
CA GLY A 431 -18.18 14.39 14.94
C GLY A 431 -18.42 15.85 14.54
N LYS A 432 -19.46 16.54 15.04
CA LYS A 432 -19.53 18.02 14.89
C LYS A 432 -18.26 18.74 15.38
N CYS A 433 -17.42 18.06 16.19
CA CYS A 433 -16.16 18.57 16.74
C CYS A 433 -14.88 18.20 15.96
N THR A 434 -14.90 17.24 15.01
CA THR A 434 -13.70 16.90 14.19
C THR A 434 -13.67 17.56 12.82
N GLY A 435 -14.72 18.28 12.44
CA GLY A 435 -14.84 18.77 11.08
C GLY A 435 -14.89 17.64 10.05
N ASP A 436 -14.50 17.95 8.82
CA ASP A 436 -14.49 17.03 7.67
C ASP A 436 -13.21 16.19 7.58
N SER A 437 -12.31 16.24 8.56
CA SER A 437 -10.98 15.65 8.46
C SER A 437 -10.30 15.38 9.81
N PHE A 438 -9.32 14.48 9.83
CA PHE A 438 -8.47 14.26 11.00
C PHE A 438 -7.05 13.87 10.58
N LEU A 439 -6.10 14.08 11.50
CA LEU A 439 -4.72 13.62 11.37
C LEU A 439 -4.56 12.25 12.02
N LEU A 440 -3.87 11.33 11.35
CA LEU A 440 -3.51 10.01 11.85
C LEU A 440 -1.99 9.90 11.89
N SER A 441 -1.44 9.56 13.06
CA SER A 441 0.00 9.34 13.22
C SER A 441 0.27 7.99 13.85
N SER A 442 0.40 8.01 15.17
CA SER A 442 0.84 6.93 16.04
C SER A 442 0.06 5.63 15.88
N ILE A 443 0.55 4.48 15.41
CA ILE A 443 -0.18 3.20 15.53
C ILE A 443 0.70 2.16 16.17
N ARG A 444 0.29 1.61 17.32
CA ARG A 444 1.02 0.55 18.02
C ARG A 444 0.10 -0.58 18.47
N LEU A 445 0.60 -1.81 18.40
CA LEU A 445 0.01 -2.98 19.05
C LEU A 445 0.95 -3.42 20.17
N PHE A 446 0.39 -3.60 21.36
CA PHE A 446 1.08 -4.14 22.52
C PHE A 446 0.45 -5.46 22.90
N ASP A 447 1.27 -6.49 23.12
CA ASP A 447 0.81 -7.80 23.53
C ASP A 447 1.27 -8.16 24.94
N SER A 448 0.54 -9.02 25.64
CA SER A 448 1.00 -9.50 26.95
C SER A 448 2.37 -10.16 26.80
N LYS A 449 3.28 -9.87 27.74
CA LYS A 449 4.58 -10.53 27.79
C LYS A 449 4.38 -12.04 27.84
N PRO A 450 5.20 -12.84 27.13
CA PRO A 450 5.23 -14.27 27.39
C PRO A 450 5.51 -14.47 28.88
N GLU A 451 4.73 -15.32 29.56
CA GLU A 451 5.15 -15.78 30.89
C GLU A 451 6.51 -16.45 30.70
N ASP A 452 7.53 -15.98 31.41
CA ASP A 452 8.85 -16.61 31.43
C ASP A 452 8.67 -18.06 31.88
N GLY A 453 8.75 -18.99 30.93
CA GLY A 453 8.64 -20.43 31.14
C GLY A 453 9.93 -21.05 31.64
#